data_AF-A0A920UMR3-F1
#
_entry.id   AF-A0A920UMR3-F1
#
_cell.length_a   1.000
_cell.length_b   1.000
_cell.length_c   1.000
_cell.angle_alpha   90.00
_cell.angle_beta   90.00
_cell.angle_gamma   90.00
#
_symmetry.space_group_name_H-M   'P 1'
#
loop_
_entity.id
_entity.type
_entity.pdbx_description
1 polymer ?
#
loop_
_entity_poly.entity_id
_entity_poly.type
_entity_poly.pdbx_seq_one_letter_code
_entity_poly.pdbx_strand_id
1 'polypeptide(L)'
;MDSKRSLLGGKILLLVSFLAAPSGAQEVEEEQTYILAAGRRLPYLYAISLADAIEPANDNTANAIVSRSKVALDRLDGRPLGDPANLIVSEDGETVYVVNHHGSIDNAEFMQHGGRGQIAVLNVDAVLDPQNDRTPKALQRHLDSGGFGAIGVALIPDMLVISNAENNLTEDGGNRITFVDRRTGSLRGTVELALGSPDFDCDYPVPYVSPYGPPRM
;
A
#
# COMPACT_ATOMS: atom_id res chain seq x y z
N MET A 1 -31.56 49.90 18.38
CA MET A 1 -32.49 48.84 17.95
C MET A 1 -31.63 47.65 17.54
N ASP A 2 -30.93 47.03 18.50
CA ASP A 2 -31.43 46.02 19.47
C ASP A 2 -31.74 44.70 18.75
N SER A 3 -31.17 43.53 19.10
CA SER A 3 -30.64 43.03 20.38
C SER A 3 -29.55 41.99 20.09
N LYS A 4 -28.29 42.18 20.52
CA LYS A 4 -27.65 41.63 21.74
C LYS A 4 -27.79 40.10 21.98
N ARG A 5 -26.62 39.44 21.87
CA ARG A 5 -25.93 38.55 22.83
C ARG A 5 -26.70 37.40 23.50
N SER A 6 -26.12 36.20 23.38
CA SER A 6 -25.93 35.33 24.55
C SER A 6 -24.46 34.87 24.63
N LEU A 7 -23.77 35.43 25.62
CA LEU A 7 -22.61 34.88 26.31
C LEU A 7 -23.14 34.40 27.68
N LEU A 8 -22.35 33.57 28.35
CA LEU A 8 -22.58 32.93 29.67
C LEU A 8 -23.40 31.64 29.57
N GLY A 9 -23.07 30.56 30.25
CA GLY A 9 -22.06 30.34 31.28
C GLY A 9 -21.99 28.82 31.46
N GLY A 10 -20.86 28.27 31.86
CA GLY A 10 -20.56 28.23 33.28
C GLY A 10 -20.65 26.77 33.72
N LYS A 11 -19.53 26.28 34.24
CA LYS A 11 -19.35 24.93 34.79
C LYS A 11 -20.50 24.57 35.72
N ILE A 12 -21.11 23.41 35.50
CA ILE A 12 -21.73 22.65 36.59
C ILE A 12 -20.92 21.37 36.74
N LEU A 13 -20.09 21.38 37.78
CA LEU A 13 -19.51 20.21 38.40
C LEU A 13 -20.64 19.56 39.22
N LEU A 14 -21.20 18.45 38.75
CA LEU A 14 -21.96 17.56 39.62
C LEU A 14 -20.98 16.54 40.21
N LEU A 15 -20.50 16.81 41.43
CA LEU A 15 -20.00 15.75 42.31
C LEU A 15 -21.24 15.01 42.81
N VAL A 16 -21.54 13.85 42.23
CA VAL A 16 -22.46 12.89 42.84
C VAL A 16 -21.60 11.84 43.53
N SER A 17 -21.49 11.97 44.84
CA SER A 17 -20.98 10.94 45.72
C SER A 17 -22.03 9.82 45.81
N PHE A 18 -21.88 8.77 45.00
CA PHE A 18 -22.51 7.48 45.26
C PHE A 18 -21.47 6.53 45.87
N LEU A 19 -21.74 6.13 47.11
CA LEU A 19 -21.07 5.03 47.81
C LEU A 19 -21.72 3.69 47.41
N ALA A 20 -20.88 2.76 46.95
CA ALA A 20 -21.07 1.29 46.78
C ALA A 20 -22.09 0.83 45.72
N ALA A 21 -21.91 -0.19 44.86
CA ALA A 21 -20.87 -1.16 44.46
C ALA A 21 -21.47 -1.93 43.23
N PRO A 22 -20.88 -3.03 42.72
CA PRO A 22 -19.62 -3.24 41.98
C PRO A 22 -19.83 -3.38 40.46
N SER A 23 -18.74 -3.58 39.70
CA SER A 23 -18.73 -4.22 38.37
C SER A 23 -19.49 -3.53 37.23
N GLY A 24 -18.92 -2.43 36.75
CA GLY A 24 -18.95 -2.13 35.33
C GLY A 24 -17.51 -1.91 34.91
N ALA A 25 -16.78 -2.97 34.57
CA ALA A 25 -15.59 -2.79 33.75
C ALA A 25 -16.11 -2.14 32.46
N GLN A 26 -15.92 -0.83 32.32
CA GLN A 26 -15.71 -0.31 30.98
C GLN A 26 -14.48 -1.07 30.50
N GLU A 27 -14.69 -2.09 29.68
CA GLU A 27 -13.67 -2.52 28.74
C GLU A 27 -13.28 -1.25 28.00
N VAL A 28 -12.18 -0.65 28.45
CA VAL A 28 -11.40 0.20 27.59
C VAL A 28 -10.94 -0.79 26.54
N GLU A 29 -11.63 -0.82 25.39
CA GLU A 29 -11.09 -1.49 24.21
C GLU A 29 -9.68 -0.90 24.05
N GLU A 30 -8.67 -1.70 24.36
CA GLU A 30 -7.30 -1.31 24.10
C GLU A 30 -7.22 -1.03 22.60
N GLU A 31 -6.90 0.22 22.27
CA GLU A 31 -6.83 0.67 20.89
C GLU A 31 -5.72 -0.12 20.19
N GLN A 32 -6.12 -1.18 19.49
CA GLN A 32 -5.18 -2.13 18.94
C GLN A 32 -4.50 -1.53 17.72
N THR A 33 -3.19 -1.31 17.83
CA THR A 33 -2.39 -0.71 16.76
C THR A 33 -1.78 -1.80 15.89
N TYR A 34 -1.98 -1.68 14.58
CA TYR A 34 -1.40 -2.60 13.59
C TYR A 34 -0.41 -1.88 12.67
N ILE A 35 0.63 -2.60 12.28
CA ILE A 35 1.54 -2.23 11.21
C ILE A 35 1.09 -2.96 9.94
N LEU A 36 0.90 -2.21 8.86
CA LEU A 36 0.77 -2.75 7.52
C LEU A 36 2.12 -2.68 6.82
N ALA A 37 2.64 -3.81 6.34
CA ALA A 37 3.96 -3.89 5.72
C ALA A 37 3.93 -4.61 4.38
N ALA A 38 4.56 -4.02 3.36
CA ALA A 38 4.69 -4.61 2.03
C ALA A 38 5.78 -5.68 2.00
N GLY A 39 5.39 -6.91 1.65
CA GLY A 39 6.30 -8.02 1.40
C GLY A 39 6.82 -8.00 -0.02
N ARG A 40 7.98 -7.39 -0.26
CA ARG A 40 8.53 -7.30 -1.62
C ARG A 40 8.69 -8.67 -2.30
N ARG A 41 9.54 -9.53 -1.73
CA ARG A 41 9.87 -10.85 -2.32
C ARG A 41 8.87 -11.97 -2.02
N LEU A 42 8.03 -11.78 -1.01
CA LEU A 42 6.90 -12.65 -0.71
C LEU A 42 5.64 -11.81 -0.87
N PRO A 43 4.90 -11.95 -1.98
CA PRO A 43 3.95 -10.93 -2.45
C PRO A 43 2.67 -10.91 -1.63
N TYR A 44 2.82 -10.41 -0.41
CA TYR A 44 1.79 -10.26 0.58
C TYR A 44 1.84 -8.85 1.15
N LEU A 45 0.69 -8.37 1.56
CA LEU A 45 0.57 -7.34 2.57
C LEU A 45 0.49 -8.02 3.93
N TYR A 46 1.39 -7.67 4.85
CA TYR A 46 1.39 -8.19 6.22
C TYR A 46 0.59 -7.26 7.13
N ALA A 47 -0.31 -7.84 7.92
CA ALA A 47 -0.88 -7.21 9.10
C ALA A 47 -0.14 -7.72 10.33
N ILE A 48 0.45 -6.81 11.11
CA ILE A 48 1.29 -7.14 12.26
C ILE A 48 0.75 -6.38 13.48
N SER A 49 0.51 -7.07 14.58
CA SER A 49 0.17 -6.46 15.87
C SER A 49 1.40 -5.73 16.42
N LEU A 50 1.30 -4.42 16.66
CA LEU A 50 2.42 -3.65 17.21
C LEU A 50 2.77 -4.13 18.62
N ALA A 51 1.75 -4.38 19.45
CA ALA A 51 1.93 -4.84 20.82
C ALA A 51 2.69 -6.17 20.85
N ASP A 52 2.32 -7.13 20.01
CA ASP A 52 3.02 -8.42 19.95
C ASP A 52 4.40 -8.30 19.30
N ALA A 53 4.59 -7.37 18.35
CA ALA A 53 5.85 -7.20 17.63
C ALA A 53 6.98 -6.63 18.49
N ILE A 54 6.66 -5.81 19.50
CA ILE A 54 7.66 -5.24 20.41
C ILE A 54 8.05 -6.21 21.54
N GLU A 55 7.31 -7.31 21.72
CA GLU A 55 7.60 -8.30 22.74
C GLU A 55 8.84 -9.14 22.37
N PRO A 56 9.90 -9.16 23.20
CA PRO A 56 11.12 -9.91 22.90
C PRO A 56 10.89 -11.41 22.71
N ALA A 57 9.85 -11.98 23.34
CA ALA A 57 9.48 -13.38 23.17
C ALA A 57 8.99 -13.73 21.76
N ASN A 58 8.59 -12.72 20.97
CA ASN A 58 8.11 -12.87 19.59
C ASN A 58 9.20 -12.57 18.55
N ASP A 59 10.40 -12.18 18.96
CA ASP A 59 11.53 -11.96 18.05
C ASP A 59 11.86 -13.22 17.23
N ASN A 60 12.13 -13.05 15.94
CA ASN A 60 12.36 -14.12 14.98
C ASN A 60 11.22 -15.18 14.89
N THR A 61 10.00 -14.83 15.31
CA THR A 61 8.81 -15.68 15.19
C THR A 61 7.74 -15.06 14.28
N ALA A 62 6.70 -15.83 13.97
CA ALA A 62 5.52 -15.33 13.25
C ALA A 62 4.40 -14.84 14.18
N ASN A 63 4.62 -14.82 15.50
CA ASN A 63 3.56 -14.65 16.49
C ASN A 63 2.86 -13.28 16.42
N ALA A 64 3.58 -12.24 16.00
CA ALA A 64 3.01 -10.91 15.83
C ALA A 64 2.28 -10.72 14.50
N ILE A 65 2.41 -11.66 13.54
CA ILE A 65 1.76 -11.57 12.23
C ILE A 65 0.31 -12.05 12.38
N VAL A 66 -0.63 -11.13 12.25
CA VAL A 66 -2.07 -11.40 12.29
C VAL A 66 -2.53 -12.06 10.98
N SER A 67 -2.09 -11.52 9.85
CA SER A 67 -2.44 -12.07 8.53
C SER A 67 -1.42 -11.69 7.44
N ARG A 68 -1.48 -12.42 6.32
CA ARG A 68 -0.72 -12.18 5.08
C ARG A 68 -1.69 -12.15 3.90
N SER A 69 -2.13 -10.97 3.51
CA SER A 69 -3.09 -10.79 2.41
C SER A 69 -2.40 -10.83 1.05
N LYS A 70 -2.92 -11.62 0.10
CA LYS A 70 -2.36 -11.63 -1.27
C LYS A 70 -2.64 -10.31 -1.97
N VAL A 71 -1.62 -9.77 -2.66
CA VAL A 71 -1.74 -8.52 -3.43
C VAL A 71 -2.15 -8.76 -4.89
N ALA A 72 -2.13 -10.00 -5.35
CA ALA A 72 -2.67 -10.43 -6.62
C ALA A 72 -3.20 -11.86 -6.53
N LEU A 73 -3.98 -12.27 -7.54
CA LEU A 73 -4.36 -13.67 -7.68
C LEU A 73 -3.13 -14.51 -8.04
N ASP A 74 -3.17 -15.79 -7.68
CA ASP A 74 -2.11 -16.70 -8.05
C ASP A 74 -2.10 -16.91 -9.57
N ARG A 75 -0.93 -17.24 -10.10
CA ARG A 75 -0.81 -17.82 -11.42
C ARG A 75 -1.52 -19.19 -11.45
N LEU A 76 -1.83 -19.68 -12.65
CA LEU A 76 -2.51 -20.97 -12.84
C LEU A 76 -1.77 -22.18 -12.22
N ASP A 77 -0.46 -22.08 -11.99
CA ASP A 77 0.34 -23.11 -11.30
C ASP A 77 0.37 -22.96 -9.77
N GLY A 78 -0.40 -22.00 -9.23
CA GLY A 78 -0.46 -21.71 -7.80
C GLY A 78 0.66 -20.80 -7.28
N ARG A 79 1.56 -20.30 -8.13
CA ARG A 79 2.59 -19.36 -7.70
C ARG A 79 1.98 -18.00 -7.36
N PRO A 80 2.27 -17.41 -6.17
CA PRO A 80 1.87 -16.05 -5.85
C PRO A 80 2.44 -15.02 -6.84
N LEU A 81 1.70 -13.94 -7.10
CA LEU A 81 2.08 -12.88 -8.02
C LEU A 81 2.10 -11.51 -7.33
N GLY A 82 2.86 -10.57 -7.92
CA GLY A 82 3.07 -9.21 -7.43
C GLY A 82 4.50 -8.99 -6.92
N ASP A 83 4.86 -7.72 -6.74
CA ASP A 83 6.09 -7.27 -6.08
C ASP A 83 5.79 -5.99 -5.28
N PRO A 84 5.15 -6.11 -4.10
CA PRO A 84 4.79 -4.98 -3.25
C PRO A 84 6.01 -4.10 -2.90
N ALA A 85 6.05 -2.88 -3.43
CA ALA A 85 7.12 -1.93 -3.19
C ALA A 85 6.75 -0.88 -2.15
N ASN A 86 5.47 -0.49 -2.11
CA ASN A 86 5.00 0.59 -1.25
C ASN A 86 3.49 0.45 -0.99
N LEU A 87 2.97 1.20 -0.02
CA LEU A 87 1.56 1.22 0.30
C LEU A 87 1.10 2.56 0.88
N ILE A 88 -0.20 2.83 0.78
CA ILE A 88 -0.84 3.93 1.50
C ILE A 88 -2.25 3.52 1.92
N VAL A 89 -2.67 3.95 3.10
CA VAL A 89 -4.03 3.74 3.63
C VAL A 89 -4.88 4.97 3.33
N SER A 90 -6.15 4.78 2.99
CA SER A 90 -7.11 5.86 2.77
C SER A 90 -7.35 6.66 4.05
N GLU A 91 -7.84 7.90 3.87
CA GLU A 91 -8.07 8.83 4.98
C GLU A 91 -9.13 8.33 5.97
N ASP A 92 -10.06 7.49 5.51
CA ASP A 92 -11.08 6.82 6.32
C ASP A 92 -10.59 5.53 6.99
N GLY A 93 -9.37 5.07 6.67
CA GLY A 93 -8.82 3.83 7.22
C GLY A 93 -9.40 2.54 6.62
N GLU A 94 -10.32 2.61 5.66
CA GLU A 94 -11.05 1.42 5.17
C GLU A 94 -10.34 0.69 4.03
N THR A 95 -9.44 1.38 3.31
CA THR A 95 -8.79 0.88 2.10
C THR A 95 -7.28 1.03 2.20
N VAL A 96 -6.56 -0.02 1.80
CA VAL A 96 -5.12 0.05 1.56
C VAL A 96 -4.83 -0.15 0.08
N TYR A 97 -4.04 0.77 -0.47
CA TYR A 97 -3.52 0.72 -1.83
C TYR A 97 -2.09 0.22 -1.77
N VAL A 98 -1.83 -0.97 -2.29
CA VAL A 98 -0.49 -1.55 -2.35
C VAL A 98 0.05 -1.39 -3.77
N VAL A 99 1.18 -0.69 -3.90
CA VAL A 99 1.87 -0.52 -5.18
C VAL A 99 2.73 -1.74 -5.43
N ASN A 100 2.38 -2.49 -6.47
CA ASN A 100 3.19 -3.56 -7.02
C ASN A 100 4.12 -2.98 -8.08
N HIS A 101 5.42 -3.13 -7.88
CA HIS A 101 6.47 -2.73 -8.80
C HIS A 101 6.25 -3.29 -10.19
N HIS A 102 5.96 -4.58 -10.25
CA HIS A 102 5.36 -5.22 -11.41
C HIS A 102 4.09 -5.97 -10.98
N GLY A 103 3.07 -5.94 -11.84
CA GLY A 103 1.75 -6.49 -11.53
C GLY A 103 1.64 -8.01 -11.62
N SER A 104 0.43 -8.47 -11.91
CA SER A 104 0.04 -9.89 -11.99
C SER A 104 0.47 -10.59 -13.28
N ILE A 105 1.46 -10.07 -14.00
CA ILE A 105 1.98 -10.68 -15.22
C ILE A 105 3.48 -10.85 -15.02
N ASP A 106 3.91 -12.11 -15.04
CA ASP A 106 5.33 -12.44 -15.04
C ASP A 106 5.86 -12.28 -16.46
N ASN A 107 6.84 -11.39 -16.63
CA ASN A 107 7.46 -11.21 -17.92
C ASN A 107 8.63 -12.17 -18.02
N ALA A 108 8.49 -13.23 -18.82
CA ALA A 108 9.48 -14.30 -18.91
C ALA A 108 10.89 -13.80 -19.31
N GLU A 109 10.99 -12.59 -19.87
CA GLU A 109 12.26 -11.96 -20.27
C GLU A 109 12.89 -11.09 -19.17
N PHE A 110 12.09 -10.60 -18.20
CA PHE A 110 12.56 -9.73 -17.11
C PHE A 110 11.97 -10.18 -15.79
N MET A 111 12.75 -11.00 -15.06
CA MET A 111 12.28 -11.63 -13.84
C MET A 111 11.95 -10.64 -12.70
N GLN A 112 12.33 -9.35 -12.80
CA GLN A 112 12.17 -8.35 -11.72
C GLN A 112 11.88 -6.91 -12.18
N HIS A 113 12.11 -6.55 -13.45
CA HIS A 113 12.12 -5.15 -13.92
C HIS A 113 11.36 -5.00 -15.25
N GLY A 114 11.03 -3.77 -15.64
CA GLY A 114 10.35 -3.44 -16.89
C GLY A 114 8.92 -3.97 -16.98
N GLY A 115 8.36 -4.41 -15.85
CA GLY A 115 6.99 -4.91 -15.74
C GLY A 115 6.00 -3.76 -15.61
N ARG A 116 4.79 -3.95 -16.15
CA ARG A 116 3.71 -2.97 -15.98
C ARG A 116 3.36 -2.88 -14.50
N GLY A 117 3.46 -1.69 -13.93
CA GLY A 117 3.15 -1.46 -12.51
C GLY A 117 1.65 -1.58 -12.25
N GLN A 118 1.29 -2.06 -11.07
CA GLN A 118 -0.11 -2.31 -10.69
C GLN A 118 -0.35 -1.79 -9.27
N ILE A 119 -1.58 -1.39 -8.97
CA ILE A 119 -2.02 -1.09 -7.61
C ILE A 119 -3.04 -2.14 -7.20
N ALA A 120 -2.80 -2.83 -6.10
CA ALA A 120 -3.79 -3.67 -5.44
C ALA A 120 -4.62 -2.84 -4.47
N VAL A 121 -5.94 -2.95 -4.55
CA VAL A 121 -6.88 -2.28 -3.65
C VAL A 121 -7.42 -3.34 -2.70
N LEU A 122 -7.14 -3.20 -1.40
CA LEU A 122 -7.57 -4.13 -0.38
C LEU A 122 -8.41 -3.43 0.70
N ASN A 123 -9.37 -4.16 1.27
CA ASN A 123 -10.14 -3.71 2.43
C ASN A 123 -9.35 -3.96 3.73
N VAL A 124 -9.24 -2.95 4.59
CA VAL A 124 -8.42 -3.03 5.81
C VAL A 124 -8.95 -4.04 6.81
N ASP A 125 -10.26 -4.09 7.07
CA ASP A 125 -10.83 -5.08 8.00
C ASP A 125 -10.54 -6.51 7.56
N ALA A 126 -10.69 -6.79 6.27
CA ALA A 126 -10.36 -8.09 5.70
C ALA A 126 -8.86 -8.41 5.74
N VAL A 127 -7.99 -7.39 5.67
CA VAL A 127 -6.54 -7.53 5.91
C VAL A 127 -6.26 -7.85 7.38
N LEU A 128 -7.01 -7.29 8.33
CA LEU A 128 -6.81 -7.53 9.76
C LEU A 128 -7.45 -8.83 10.26
N ASP A 129 -8.34 -9.44 9.46
CA ASP A 129 -8.98 -10.70 9.80
C ASP A 129 -8.03 -11.91 9.62
N PRO A 130 -7.66 -12.62 10.71
CA PRO A 130 -6.78 -13.79 10.64
C PRO A 130 -7.37 -14.95 9.83
N GLN A 131 -8.70 -15.01 9.62
CA GLN A 131 -9.32 -16.03 8.75
C GLN A 131 -8.99 -15.84 7.27
N ASN A 132 -8.39 -14.71 6.91
CA ASN A 132 -7.99 -14.38 5.56
C ASN A 132 -6.48 -14.56 5.31
N ASP A 133 -5.72 -15.07 6.29
CA ASP A 133 -4.27 -15.31 6.14
C ASP A 133 -3.97 -16.16 4.88
N ARG A 134 -3.04 -15.66 4.06
CA ARG A 134 -2.58 -16.26 2.79
C ARG A 134 -3.69 -16.44 1.75
N THR A 135 -4.75 -15.65 1.81
CA THR A 135 -5.84 -15.65 0.82
C THR A 135 -5.92 -14.31 0.07
N PRO A 136 -6.58 -14.26 -1.10
CA PRO A 136 -6.88 -13.00 -1.78
C PRO A 136 -8.20 -12.37 -1.31
N LYS A 137 -8.81 -12.80 -0.20
CA LYS A 137 -10.15 -12.33 0.20
C LYS A 137 -10.21 -10.83 0.53
N ALA A 138 -9.09 -10.25 0.96
CA ALA A 138 -9.00 -8.82 1.19
C ALA A 138 -8.86 -8.01 -0.11
N LEU A 139 -8.43 -8.64 -1.22
CA LEU A 139 -8.23 -7.99 -2.51
C LEU A 139 -9.58 -7.71 -3.18
N GLN A 140 -9.88 -6.42 -3.37
CA GLN A 140 -11.11 -5.97 -4.03
C GLN A 140 -10.93 -5.87 -5.55
N ARG A 141 -9.80 -5.32 -6.00
CA ARG A 141 -9.48 -5.12 -7.42
C ARG A 141 -8.03 -4.71 -7.65
N HIS A 142 -7.64 -4.66 -8.92
CA HIS A 142 -6.39 -4.07 -9.38
C HIS A 142 -6.64 -2.81 -10.20
N LEU A 143 -5.74 -1.84 -10.07
CA LEU A 143 -5.65 -0.68 -10.95
C LEU A 143 -4.32 -0.72 -11.70
N ASP A 144 -4.30 -0.17 -12.91
CA ASP A 144 -3.05 0.04 -13.64
C ASP A 144 -2.35 1.29 -13.08
N SER A 145 -1.03 1.20 -12.86
CA SER A 145 -0.24 2.35 -12.40
C SER A 145 -0.10 3.46 -13.46
N GLY A 146 -0.36 3.17 -14.73
CA GLY A 146 -0.13 4.03 -15.88
C GLY A 146 1.29 3.93 -16.47
N GLY A 147 2.17 3.14 -15.86
CA GLY A 147 3.57 3.00 -16.30
C GLY A 147 4.21 1.67 -15.89
N PHE A 148 5.55 1.66 -15.86
CA PHE A 148 6.35 0.47 -15.56
C PHE A 148 7.17 0.70 -14.29
N GLY A 149 7.38 -0.36 -13.51
CA GLY A 149 8.16 -0.29 -12.27
C GLY A 149 7.59 0.72 -11.26
N ALA A 150 6.33 0.55 -10.87
CA ALA A 150 5.70 1.49 -9.93
C ALA A 150 6.33 1.40 -8.53
N ILE A 151 6.65 2.53 -7.90
CA ILE A 151 7.30 2.51 -6.57
C ILE A 151 6.66 3.49 -5.61
N GLY A 152 6.68 4.78 -5.94
CA GLY A 152 6.16 5.81 -5.06
C GLY A 152 4.65 5.92 -5.16
N VAL A 153 3.99 6.22 -4.04
CA VAL A 153 2.58 6.57 -4.00
C VAL A 153 2.36 7.77 -3.09
N ALA A 154 1.50 8.68 -3.53
CA ALA A 154 0.84 9.65 -2.67
C ALA A 154 -0.67 9.59 -2.90
N LEU A 155 -1.43 9.85 -1.83
CA LEU A 155 -2.87 9.93 -1.86
C LEU A 155 -3.30 11.40 -1.86
N ILE A 156 -4.17 11.75 -2.80
CA ILE A 156 -4.88 13.02 -2.85
C ILE A 156 -6.39 12.70 -2.97
N PRO A 157 -7.30 13.66 -2.71
CA PRO A 157 -8.70 13.35 -2.40
C PRO A 157 -9.42 12.38 -3.36
N ASP A 158 -9.16 12.45 -4.66
CA ASP A 158 -9.79 11.58 -5.66
C ASP A 158 -8.81 10.70 -6.44
N MET A 159 -7.52 10.77 -6.15
CA MET A 159 -6.49 10.16 -6.98
C MET A 159 -5.32 9.58 -6.20
N LEU A 160 -4.70 8.59 -6.81
CA LEU A 160 -3.37 8.12 -6.48
C LEU A 160 -2.37 8.80 -7.42
N VAL A 161 -1.30 9.33 -6.86
CA VAL A 161 -0.15 9.85 -7.61
C VAL A 161 0.96 8.83 -7.53
N ILE A 162 1.36 8.25 -8.65
CA ILE A 162 2.29 7.12 -8.70
C ILE A 162 3.57 7.52 -9.41
N SER A 163 4.72 7.24 -8.81
CA SER A 163 5.99 7.31 -9.52
C SER A 163 6.30 5.96 -10.19
N ASN A 164 6.65 6.02 -11.47
CA ASN A 164 7.00 4.87 -12.29
C ASN A 164 8.49 4.99 -12.60
N ALA A 165 9.27 4.09 -12.03
CA ALA A 165 10.73 4.15 -12.00
C ALA A 165 11.39 3.43 -13.19
N GLU A 166 10.58 2.80 -14.05
CA GLU A 166 11.08 1.96 -15.14
C GLU A 166 10.39 2.28 -16.46
N ASN A 167 10.82 1.60 -17.53
CA ASN A 167 10.19 1.66 -18.84
C ASN A 167 9.88 0.23 -19.33
N ASN A 168 9.18 0.12 -20.46
CA ASN A 168 8.77 -1.19 -20.97
C ASN A 168 9.98 -2.09 -21.20
N LEU A 169 10.03 -3.24 -20.52
CA LEU A 169 11.13 -4.22 -20.64
C LEU A 169 12.51 -3.67 -20.25
N THR A 170 12.60 -2.71 -19.34
CA THR A 170 13.89 -2.21 -18.83
C THR A 170 13.74 -1.63 -17.43
N GLU A 171 14.75 -1.83 -16.58
CA GLU A 171 14.87 -1.17 -15.27
C GLU A 171 15.07 0.36 -15.42
N ASP A 172 15.61 0.80 -16.55
CA ASP A 172 16.01 2.19 -16.75
C ASP A 172 14.97 3.03 -17.49
N GLY A 173 15.13 4.35 -17.37
CA GLY A 173 14.36 5.31 -18.16
C GLY A 173 12.97 5.62 -17.60
N GLY A 174 12.69 5.25 -16.35
CA GLY A 174 11.51 5.75 -15.64
C GLY A 174 11.61 7.24 -15.37
N ASN A 175 10.71 8.00 -15.97
CA ASN A 175 10.62 9.44 -15.79
C ASN A 175 9.16 9.90 -15.68
N ARG A 176 8.24 9.04 -15.21
CA ARG A 176 6.81 9.33 -15.25
C ARG A 176 6.16 9.33 -13.88
N ILE A 177 5.41 10.40 -13.63
CA ILE A 177 4.43 10.48 -12.54
C ILE A 177 3.04 10.38 -13.17
N THR A 178 2.23 9.44 -12.70
CA THR A 178 0.87 9.21 -13.21
C THR A 178 -0.16 9.55 -12.15
N PHE A 179 -1.33 9.97 -12.62
CA PHE A 179 -2.47 10.33 -11.78
C PHE A 179 -3.59 9.35 -12.07
N VAL A 180 -3.94 8.49 -11.11
CA VAL A 180 -4.92 7.42 -11.27
C VAL A 180 -6.13 7.73 -10.41
N ASP A 181 -7.33 7.80 -11.01
CA ASP A 181 -8.58 7.96 -10.29
C ASP A 181 -8.81 6.77 -9.35
N ARG A 182 -8.89 7.03 -8.04
CA ARG A 182 -8.96 5.95 -7.04
C ARG A 182 -10.28 5.18 -7.10
N ARG A 183 -11.35 5.78 -7.63
CA ARG A 183 -12.68 5.18 -7.73
C ARG A 183 -12.82 4.32 -8.98
N THR A 184 -12.35 4.80 -10.12
CA THR A 184 -12.52 4.12 -11.42
C THR A 184 -11.29 3.37 -11.89
N GLY A 185 -10.12 3.64 -11.34
CA GLY A 185 -8.84 3.13 -11.84
C GLY A 185 -8.37 3.81 -13.13
N SER A 186 -9.03 4.88 -13.57
CA SER A 186 -8.70 5.53 -14.83
C SER A 186 -7.46 6.40 -14.72
N LEU A 187 -6.55 6.28 -15.68
CA LEU A 187 -5.45 7.23 -15.84
C LEU A 187 -6.02 8.61 -16.21
N ARG A 188 -5.79 9.60 -15.35
CA ARG A 188 -6.27 10.99 -15.51
C ARG A 188 -5.20 11.92 -16.09
N GLY A 189 -3.94 11.56 -15.94
CA GLY A 189 -2.84 12.34 -16.49
C GLY A 189 -1.49 11.68 -16.23
N THR A 190 -0.49 12.18 -16.95
CA THR A 190 0.90 11.78 -16.82
C THR A 190 1.76 13.03 -16.90
N VAL A 191 2.68 13.18 -15.95
CA VAL A 191 3.78 14.13 -16.02
C VAL A 191 5.02 13.34 -16.39
N GLU A 192 5.63 13.70 -17.51
CA GLU A 192 6.93 13.20 -17.90
C GLU A 192 8.00 14.19 -17.41
N LEU A 193 8.91 13.70 -16.56
CA LEU A 193 10.02 14.46 -16.01
C LEU A 193 11.10 14.58 -17.09
N ALA A 194 11.71 15.76 -17.14
CA ALA A 194 12.88 15.97 -17.99
C ALA A 194 13.96 14.95 -17.60
N LEU A 195 14.55 14.31 -18.61
CA LEU A 195 15.72 13.48 -18.39
C LEU A 195 16.86 14.36 -17.88
N GLY A 196 17.61 13.85 -16.90
CA GLY A 196 18.81 14.53 -16.45
C GLY A 196 19.80 14.68 -17.61
N SER A 197 20.48 15.83 -17.65
CA SER A 197 21.69 16.01 -18.44
C SER A 197 22.86 16.09 -17.46
N PRO A 198 23.37 14.94 -16.98
CA PRO A 198 24.57 14.98 -16.15
C PRO A 198 25.69 15.69 -16.91
N ASP A 199 26.51 16.48 -16.21
CA ASP A 199 27.67 17.19 -16.78
C ASP A 199 28.84 16.21 -17.12
N PHE A 200 28.53 14.95 -17.36
CA PHE A 200 29.44 13.89 -17.77
C PHE A 200 28.74 12.99 -18.79
N ASP A 201 29.51 12.43 -19.72
CA ASP A 201 28.97 11.46 -20.68
C ASP A 201 28.44 10.23 -19.92
N CYS A 202 27.14 10.00 -20.03
CA CYS A 202 26.57 8.71 -19.69
C CYS A 202 26.88 7.74 -20.83
N ASP A 203 27.93 6.94 -20.67
CA ASP A 203 28.21 5.80 -21.55
C ASP A 203 27.29 4.61 -21.22
N TYR A 204 26.02 4.92 -20.96
CA TYR A 204 24.96 3.96 -20.72
C TYR A 204 24.08 3.94 -21.96
N PRO A 205 23.99 2.82 -22.70
CA PRO A 205 23.14 2.76 -23.88
C PRO A 205 21.69 2.91 -23.41
N VAL A 206 21.10 4.08 -23.67
CA VAL A 206 19.67 4.30 -23.52
C VAL A 206 19.02 4.13 -24.90
N PRO A 207 18.03 3.24 -25.04
CA PRO A 207 17.43 2.39 -24.00
C PRO A 207 18.34 1.22 -23.63
N TYR A 208 18.35 0.84 -22.34
CA TYR A 208 19.06 -0.36 -21.88
C TYR A 208 18.56 -1.58 -22.64
N VAL A 209 19.47 -2.28 -23.29
CA VAL A 209 19.23 -3.57 -23.91
C VAL A 209 19.82 -4.62 -22.98
N SER A 210 18.98 -5.57 -22.52
CA SER A 210 19.46 -6.69 -21.71
C SER A 210 20.72 -7.31 -22.34
N PRO A 211 21.83 -7.47 -21.58
CA PRO A 211 23.11 -7.92 -22.11
C PRO A 211 23.06 -9.34 -22.70
N TYR A 212 21.99 -10.09 -22.44
CA TYR A 212 21.78 -11.45 -22.94
C TYR A 212 20.86 -11.54 -24.15
N GLY A 213 20.29 -10.42 -24.61
CA GLY A 213 19.28 -10.40 -25.67
C GLY A 213 17.97 -11.11 -25.28
N PRO A 214 16.97 -11.16 -26.18
CA PRO A 214 15.75 -11.92 -25.94
C PRO A 214 16.07 -13.43 -25.81
N PRO A 215 15.24 -14.21 -25.08
CA PRO A 215 15.41 -15.66 -24.99
C PRO A 215 15.49 -16.28 -26.38
N ARG A 216 16.50 -17.11 -26.62
CA ARG A 216 16.56 -17.91 -27.85
C ARG A 216 15.59 -19.07 -27.68
N MET A 217 14.60 -19.16 -28.58
CA MET A 217 13.72 -20.33 -28.71
C MET A 217 14.52 -21.60 -29.00
#